data_AF-A0AAU3E9P4-F1
#
_entry.id   AF-A0AAU3E9P4-F1
#
_cell.length_a   1.000
_cell.length_b   1.000
_cell.length_c   1.000
_cell.angle_alpha   90.00
_cell.angle_beta   90.00
_cell.angle_gamma   90.00
#
_symmetry.space_group_name_H-M   'P 1'
#
loop_
_entity.id
_entity.type
_entity.pdbx_description
1 polymer ?
#
loop_
_entity_poly.entity_id
_entity_poly.type
_entity_poly.pdbx_seq_one_letter_code
_entity_poly.pdbx_strand_id
1 'polypeptide(L)'
;MAEFTLELNDDQKEVRDWIHGFAADVIRPAAAEWDEREETPWPVIQEAAKVGIYSLDFYAQQFFDPTGLGIPMAMEELFWGDAGIALSIVGTGLAAVGVLANGTEEQIGTWIPQMYGDAVDVKVAAFCSSEPDAGSDVAAMRTRAVYDAAKDEWVLNGTKTWATNGGIANVHVVVAVVDPDAGSKGHASFIVPPGTPGLSQGQKFKKHGIRASHTAEVVLEDVRVPGHCLLGGKEKLDERLARARERAKQGGGVGAPPAEGRGRVKNAAMATFEASRPAVGAMAVGTARAAYEVALDYAKTRSQFGRPIIDNQGVAFQLADMRTQIDAARLLVWRASWMASANKPFTAAEGSMSKLYASETAKKVTAQAIQILGGNGYTREYPVERMHRDAAIYTIFEGTSEIQRLVIARTLSGMPIR
;
A
#
# COMPACT_ATOMS: atom_id res chain seq x y z
N MET A 1 22.55 -0.14 14.70
CA MET A 1 21.76 0.03 13.45
C MET A 1 22.54 -0.60 12.33
N ALA A 2 21.89 -1.41 11.49
CA ALA A 2 22.56 -2.07 10.38
C ALA A 2 23.07 -1.03 9.36
N GLU A 3 24.26 -1.25 8.81
CA GLU A 3 24.75 -0.47 7.67
C GLU A 3 23.92 -0.80 6.42
N PHE A 4 23.84 0.15 5.48
CA PHE A 4 23.17 -0.12 4.21
C PHE A 4 23.99 -1.14 3.41
N THR A 5 23.35 -2.25 3.04
CA THR A 5 23.97 -3.31 2.26
C THR A 5 23.04 -3.75 1.14
N LEU A 6 23.64 -4.20 0.04
CA LEU A 6 22.94 -4.84 -1.08
C LEU A 6 22.87 -6.37 -0.92
N GLU A 7 23.54 -6.91 0.09
CA GLU A 7 23.54 -8.33 0.37
C GLU A 7 22.48 -8.64 1.42
N LEU A 8 21.57 -9.57 1.08
CA LEU A 8 20.70 -10.19 2.07
C LEU A 8 21.56 -11.06 2.99
N ASN A 9 21.24 -11.06 4.29
CA ASN A 9 21.81 -12.05 5.21
C ASN A 9 21.16 -13.43 4.98
N ASP A 10 21.67 -14.46 5.65
CA ASP A 10 21.22 -15.84 5.39
C ASP A 10 19.75 -16.06 5.80
N ASP A 11 19.31 -15.53 6.95
CA ASP A 11 17.89 -15.56 7.36
C ASP A 11 16.98 -14.89 6.31
N GLN A 12 17.39 -13.74 5.79
CA GLN A 12 16.64 -13.03 4.74
C GLN A 12 16.61 -13.82 3.43
N LYS A 13 17.68 -14.52 3.05
CA LYS A 13 17.68 -15.40 1.88
C LYS A 13 16.71 -16.57 2.07
N GLU A 14 16.71 -17.20 3.24
CA GLU A 14 15.78 -18.29 3.56
C GLU A 14 14.32 -17.83 3.49
N VAL A 15 14.01 -16.68 4.10
CA VAL A 15 12.66 -16.08 4.05
C VAL A 15 12.29 -15.71 2.61
N ARG A 16 13.19 -15.08 1.85
CA ARG A 16 12.97 -14.77 0.42
C ARG A 16 12.63 -16.03 -0.36
N ASP A 17 13.43 -17.08 -0.24
CA ASP A 17 13.30 -18.30 -1.04
C ASP A 17 12.01 -19.05 -0.67
N TRP A 18 11.62 -19.02 0.61
CA TRP A 18 10.33 -19.54 1.06
C TRP A 18 9.14 -18.78 0.47
N ILE A 19 9.15 -17.44 0.50
CA ILE A 19 8.09 -16.63 -0.10
C ILE A 19 8.06 -16.80 -1.63
N HIS A 20 9.23 -16.86 -2.27
CA HIS A 20 9.34 -17.10 -3.71
C HIS A 20 8.75 -18.46 -4.09
N GLY A 21 9.04 -19.51 -3.31
CA GLY A 21 8.44 -20.83 -3.49
C GLY A 21 6.91 -20.76 -3.44
N PHE A 22 6.34 -20.10 -2.43
CA PHE A 22 4.88 -19.90 -2.37
C PHE A 22 4.34 -19.09 -3.57
N ALA A 23 5.06 -18.06 -3.99
CA ALA A 23 4.68 -17.25 -5.15
C ALA A 23 4.71 -18.06 -6.45
N ALA A 24 5.70 -18.93 -6.64
CA ALA A 24 5.87 -19.77 -7.81
C ALA A 24 4.90 -20.96 -7.85
N ASP A 25 4.69 -21.62 -6.70
CA ASP A 25 3.96 -22.89 -6.62
C ASP A 25 2.47 -22.69 -6.36
N VAL A 26 2.07 -21.58 -5.73
CA VAL A 26 0.67 -21.33 -5.33
C VAL A 26 0.09 -20.11 -6.04
N ILE A 27 0.76 -18.96 -5.98
CA ILE A 27 0.20 -17.70 -6.52
C ILE A 27 0.18 -17.72 -8.05
N ARG A 28 1.34 -17.91 -8.69
CA ARG A 28 1.48 -17.82 -10.15
C ARG A 28 0.54 -18.77 -10.91
N PRO A 29 0.39 -20.06 -10.53
CA PRO A 29 -0.47 -20.98 -11.25
C PRO A 29 -1.95 -20.63 -11.14
N ALA A 30 -2.38 -20.03 -10.02
CA ALA A 30 -3.78 -19.66 -9.77
C ALA A 30 -4.18 -18.32 -10.42
N ALA A 31 -3.20 -17.52 -10.85
CA ALA A 31 -3.38 -16.12 -11.20
C ALA A 31 -4.36 -15.85 -12.35
N ALA A 32 -4.35 -16.68 -13.41
CA ALA A 32 -5.24 -16.49 -14.56
C ALA A 32 -6.71 -16.74 -14.20
N GLU A 33 -6.97 -17.76 -13.37
CA GLU A 33 -8.32 -18.09 -12.92
C GLU A 33 -8.89 -16.97 -12.04
N TRP A 34 -8.13 -16.52 -11.04
CA TRP A 34 -8.61 -15.52 -10.09
C TRP A 34 -8.73 -14.11 -10.70
N ASP A 35 -7.91 -13.77 -11.69
CA ASP A 35 -8.12 -12.54 -12.47
C ASP A 35 -9.46 -12.58 -13.21
N GLU A 36 -9.81 -13.71 -13.84
CA GLU A 36 -11.04 -13.81 -14.62
C GLU A 36 -12.29 -13.88 -13.77
N ARG A 37 -12.22 -14.54 -12.60
CA ARG A 37 -13.32 -14.59 -11.64
C ARG A 37 -13.63 -13.23 -11.02
N GLU A 38 -12.65 -12.33 -10.93
CA GLU A 38 -12.74 -11.07 -10.17
C GLU A 38 -13.20 -11.28 -8.72
N GLU A 39 -12.82 -12.39 -8.12
CA GLU A 39 -13.22 -12.81 -6.78
C GLU A 39 -12.01 -12.88 -5.85
N THR A 40 -12.26 -12.69 -4.55
CA THR A 40 -11.22 -12.83 -3.53
C THR A 40 -10.75 -14.28 -3.47
N PRO A 41 -9.42 -14.53 -3.58
CA PRO A 41 -8.87 -15.87 -3.63
C PRO A 41 -8.76 -16.49 -2.24
N TRP A 42 -9.89 -16.67 -1.54
CA TRP A 42 -9.93 -17.21 -0.18
C TRP A 42 -9.12 -18.50 0.01
N PRO A 43 -9.15 -19.49 -0.91
CA PRO A 43 -8.29 -20.67 -0.79
C PRO A 43 -6.81 -20.33 -0.75
N VAL A 44 -6.35 -19.36 -1.55
CA VAL A 44 -4.94 -18.94 -1.57
C VAL A 44 -4.55 -18.19 -0.29
N ILE A 45 -5.43 -17.33 0.23
CA ILE A 45 -5.19 -16.65 1.51
C ILE A 45 -5.15 -17.68 2.66
N GLN A 46 -6.00 -18.71 2.59
CA GLN A 46 -6.00 -19.80 3.56
C GLN A 46 -4.72 -20.64 3.50
N GLU A 47 -4.21 -20.95 2.31
CA GLU A 47 -2.90 -21.59 2.18
C GLU A 47 -1.76 -20.68 2.69
N ALA A 48 -1.81 -19.37 2.39
CA ALA A 48 -0.85 -18.41 2.94
C ALA A 48 -0.88 -18.37 4.48
N ALA A 49 -2.06 -18.50 5.09
CA ALA A 49 -2.21 -18.56 6.54
C ALA A 49 -1.65 -19.88 7.12
N LYS A 50 -1.91 -21.02 6.46
CA LYS A 50 -1.39 -22.33 6.88
C LYS A 50 0.14 -22.41 6.86
N VAL A 51 0.78 -21.82 5.84
CA VAL A 51 2.24 -21.80 5.76
C VAL A 51 2.84 -20.71 6.65
N GLY A 52 2.07 -19.71 7.08
CA GLY A 52 2.48 -18.65 7.98
C GLY A 52 2.75 -17.30 7.33
N ILE A 53 2.66 -17.17 6.01
CA ILE A 53 2.83 -15.90 5.25
C ILE A 53 1.71 -14.90 5.60
N TYR A 54 0.49 -15.39 5.83
CA TYR A 54 -0.63 -14.57 6.31
C TYR A 54 -0.79 -14.71 7.83
N SER A 55 0.13 -14.10 8.59
CA SER A 55 0.11 -14.14 10.05
C SER A 55 0.69 -12.86 10.67
N LEU A 56 0.25 -12.50 11.88
CA LEU A 56 0.79 -11.36 12.61
C LEU A 56 2.31 -11.50 12.82
N ASP A 57 2.76 -12.70 13.17
CA ASP A 57 4.16 -12.97 13.47
C ASP A 57 5.05 -12.73 12.25
N PHE A 58 4.63 -13.22 11.07
CA PHE A 58 5.34 -12.96 9.83
C PHE A 58 5.44 -11.46 9.56
N TYR A 59 4.32 -10.74 9.59
CA TYR A 59 4.33 -9.29 9.35
C TYR A 59 5.18 -8.54 10.36
N ALA A 60 5.12 -8.90 11.65
CA ALA A 60 5.92 -8.29 12.70
C ALA A 60 7.42 -8.54 12.46
N GLN A 61 7.83 -9.76 12.14
CA GLN A 61 9.22 -10.10 11.83
C GLN A 61 9.73 -9.29 10.64
N GLN A 62 8.96 -9.21 9.55
CA GLN A 62 9.38 -8.47 8.36
C GLN A 62 9.39 -6.95 8.58
N PHE A 63 8.43 -6.43 9.36
CA PHE A 63 8.32 -5.00 9.65
C PHE A 63 9.41 -4.51 10.60
N PHE A 64 9.79 -5.32 11.58
CA PHE A 64 10.85 -5.01 12.55
C PHE A 64 12.23 -5.55 12.17
N ASP A 65 12.40 -6.06 10.95
CA ASP A 65 13.70 -6.43 10.40
C ASP A 65 14.69 -5.26 10.51
N PRO A 66 15.84 -5.43 11.20
CA PRO A 66 16.74 -4.32 11.54
C PRO A 66 17.47 -3.72 10.32
N THR A 67 17.48 -4.40 9.16
CA THR A 67 18.02 -3.82 7.92
C THR A 67 16.96 -3.01 7.17
N GLY A 68 15.68 -3.20 7.48
CA GLY A 68 14.55 -2.59 6.77
C GLY A 68 14.24 -3.25 5.42
N LEU A 69 14.82 -4.42 5.12
CA LEU A 69 14.61 -5.12 3.86
C LEU A 69 13.51 -6.18 3.94
N GLY A 70 13.09 -6.60 5.13
CA GLY A 70 12.05 -7.62 5.33
C GLY A 70 10.77 -7.35 4.52
N ILE A 71 10.10 -6.20 4.72
CA ILE A 71 8.90 -5.85 3.97
C ILE A 71 9.15 -5.71 2.47
N PRO A 72 10.13 -4.91 1.97
CA PRO A 72 10.40 -4.82 0.54
C PRO A 72 10.65 -6.16 -0.14
N MET A 73 11.43 -7.02 0.49
CA MET A 73 11.74 -8.36 -0.02
C MET A 73 10.47 -9.22 -0.12
N ALA A 74 9.67 -9.28 0.95
CA ALA A 74 8.42 -10.03 0.96
C ALA A 74 7.43 -9.53 -0.10
N MET A 75 7.28 -8.20 -0.25
CA MET A 75 6.40 -7.60 -1.25
C MET A 75 6.90 -7.90 -2.68
N GLU A 76 8.20 -7.80 -2.93
CA GLU A 76 8.75 -8.08 -4.26
C GLU A 76 8.47 -9.53 -4.68
N GLU A 77 8.67 -10.50 -3.78
CA GLU A 77 8.44 -11.91 -4.07
C GLU A 77 6.96 -12.28 -4.25
N LEU A 78 6.06 -11.79 -3.39
CA LEU A 78 4.63 -12.05 -3.53
C LEU A 78 4.07 -11.46 -4.83
N PHE A 79 4.42 -10.21 -5.14
CA PHE A 79 3.94 -9.52 -6.33
C PHE A 79 4.64 -9.96 -7.61
N TRP A 80 5.80 -10.61 -7.51
CA TRP A 80 6.32 -11.39 -8.62
C TRP A 80 5.28 -12.43 -9.02
N GLY A 81 4.69 -13.19 -8.10
CA GLY A 81 3.70 -14.23 -8.36
C GLY A 81 2.42 -13.76 -9.08
N ASP A 82 1.70 -12.78 -8.51
CA ASP A 82 0.56 -12.10 -9.15
C ASP A 82 0.12 -10.91 -8.29
N ALA A 83 -0.09 -9.74 -8.89
CA ALA A 83 -0.38 -8.53 -8.12
C ALA A 83 -1.78 -8.54 -7.48
N GLY A 84 -2.78 -9.13 -8.13
CA GLY A 84 -4.13 -9.21 -7.60
C GLY A 84 -4.24 -10.15 -6.40
N ILE A 85 -3.66 -11.34 -6.53
CA ILE A 85 -3.62 -12.32 -5.43
C ILE A 85 -2.72 -11.81 -4.29
N ALA A 86 -1.52 -11.31 -4.59
CA ALA A 86 -0.62 -10.77 -3.57
C ALA A 86 -1.28 -9.62 -2.80
N LEU A 87 -1.97 -8.70 -3.47
CA LEU A 87 -2.71 -7.63 -2.80
C LEU A 87 -3.85 -8.16 -1.91
N SER A 88 -4.46 -9.29 -2.27
CA SER A 88 -5.46 -9.95 -1.42
C SER A 88 -4.85 -10.51 -0.13
N ILE A 89 -3.59 -10.98 -0.18
CA ILE A 89 -2.83 -11.45 0.98
C ILE A 89 -2.33 -10.26 1.82
N VAL A 90 -1.84 -9.19 1.21
CA VAL A 90 -1.17 -8.10 1.95
C VAL A 90 -2.06 -6.91 2.31
N GLY A 91 -3.27 -6.83 1.74
CA GLY A 91 -4.17 -5.68 1.91
C GLY A 91 -4.53 -5.39 3.37
N THR A 92 -4.70 -6.44 4.20
CA THR A 92 -4.96 -6.34 5.65
C THR A 92 -3.86 -5.55 6.38
N GLY A 93 -2.61 -5.64 5.91
CA GLY A 93 -1.46 -4.98 6.53
C GLY A 93 -1.61 -3.46 6.65
N LEU A 94 -2.33 -2.80 5.73
CA LEU A 94 -2.52 -1.34 5.79
C LEU A 94 -3.38 -0.93 7.00
N ALA A 95 -4.42 -1.70 7.30
CA ALA A 95 -5.25 -1.48 8.48
C ALA A 95 -4.44 -1.75 9.77
N ALA A 96 -3.69 -2.85 9.79
CA ALA A 96 -2.84 -3.22 10.92
C ALA A 96 -1.76 -2.15 11.23
N VAL A 97 -1.08 -1.63 10.21
CA VAL A 97 -0.13 -0.51 10.34
C VAL A 97 -0.83 0.75 10.85
N GLY A 98 -2.05 1.03 10.39
CA GLY A 98 -2.87 2.14 10.89
C GLY A 98 -3.12 2.07 12.39
N VAL A 99 -3.42 0.87 12.91
CA VAL A 99 -3.58 0.60 14.36
C VAL A 99 -2.25 0.66 15.09
N LEU A 100 -1.20 0.01 14.57
CA LEU A 100 0.14 0.04 15.18
C LEU A 100 0.69 1.46 15.34
N ALA A 101 0.48 2.32 14.34
CA ALA A 101 1.00 3.67 14.34
C ALA A 101 0.23 4.65 15.25
N ASN A 102 -1.07 4.40 15.49
CA ASN A 102 -1.95 5.39 16.14
C ASN A 102 -2.64 4.89 17.41
N GLY A 103 -2.78 3.58 17.57
CA GLY A 103 -3.52 2.93 18.65
C GLY A 103 -2.76 2.85 19.97
N THR A 104 -3.49 2.46 21.02
CA THR A 104 -2.92 2.06 22.32
C THR A 104 -2.45 0.61 22.28
N GLU A 105 -1.62 0.18 23.25
CA GLU A 105 -1.19 -1.22 23.36
C GLU A 105 -2.40 -2.18 23.47
N GLU A 106 -3.43 -1.78 24.21
CA GLU A 106 -4.69 -2.53 24.32
C GLU A 106 -5.41 -2.64 22.96
N GLN A 107 -5.50 -1.56 22.19
CA GLN A 107 -6.09 -1.58 20.86
C GLN A 107 -5.29 -2.47 19.90
N ILE A 108 -3.96 -2.42 19.98
CA ILE A 108 -3.06 -3.26 19.17
C ILE A 108 -3.31 -4.74 19.48
N GLY A 109 -3.25 -5.12 20.77
CA GLY A 109 -3.45 -6.50 21.22
C GLY A 109 -4.86 -7.03 20.98
N THR A 110 -5.87 -6.15 20.97
CA THR A 110 -7.27 -6.54 20.75
C THR A 110 -7.59 -6.67 19.26
N TRP A 111 -7.25 -5.67 18.45
CA TRP A 111 -7.80 -5.56 17.10
C TRP A 111 -6.94 -6.22 16.03
N ILE A 112 -5.61 -6.14 16.11
CA ILE A 112 -4.76 -6.71 15.04
C ILE A 112 -4.99 -8.22 14.89
N PRO A 113 -5.07 -9.05 15.96
CA PRO A 113 -5.38 -10.47 15.80
C PRO A 113 -6.70 -10.73 15.05
N GLN A 114 -7.74 -9.93 15.34
CA GLN A 114 -9.05 -10.03 14.69
C GLN A 114 -9.04 -9.61 13.22
N MET A 115 -8.03 -8.88 12.75
CA MET A 115 -7.87 -8.51 11.33
C MET A 115 -7.46 -9.70 10.46
N TYR A 116 -6.76 -10.68 11.04
CA TYR A 116 -6.20 -11.82 10.32
C TYR A 116 -6.98 -13.13 10.57
N GLY A 117 -7.57 -13.30 11.75
CA GLY A 117 -8.22 -14.56 12.12
C GLY A 117 -7.19 -15.68 12.32
N ASP A 118 -7.53 -16.89 11.89
CA ASP A 118 -6.63 -18.04 11.92
C ASP A 118 -6.64 -18.82 10.59
N ALA A 119 -5.87 -19.91 10.49
CA ALA A 119 -5.75 -20.69 9.25
C ALA A 119 -7.04 -21.44 8.85
N VAL A 120 -8.03 -21.56 9.74
CA VAL A 120 -9.34 -22.18 9.47
C VAL A 120 -10.38 -21.11 9.13
N ASP A 121 -10.44 -20.04 9.92
CA ASP A 121 -11.34 -18.90 9.74
C ASP A 121 -10.54 -17.62 9.47
N VAL A 122 -9.94 -17.57 8.27
CA VAL A 122 -9.16 -16.41 7.81
C VAL A 122 -10.06 -15.19 7.72
N LYS A 123 -9.61 -14.08 8.33
CA LYS A 123 -10.23 -12.77 8.23
C LYS A 123 -9.34 -11.82 7.44
N VAL A 124 -9.94 -10.73 6.96
CA VAL A 124 -9.23 -9.60 6.36
C VAL A 124 -9.68 -8.30 7.00
N ALA A 125 -8.90 -7.24 6.86
CA ALA A 125 -9.25 -5.90 7.33
C ALA A 125 -9.12 -4.85 6.23
N ALA A 126 -9.80 -3.71 6.43
CA ALA A 126 -9.83 -2.61 5.48
C ALA A 126 -9.40 -1.29 6.12
N PHE A 127 -8.53 -0.55 5.44
CA PHE A 127 -8.23 0.84 5.76
C PHE A 127 -9.05 1.76 4.86
N CYS A 128 -9.87 2.62 5.46
CA CYS A 128 -10.91 3.37 4.79
C CYS A 128 -10.69 4.89 4.98
N SER A 129 -9.96 5.50 4.06
CA SER A 129 -9.62 6.93 4.10
C SER A 129 -10.27 7.72 2.97
N SER A 130 -10.06 7.28 1.73
CA SER A 130 -10.54 7.96 0.53
C SER A 130 -12.07 8.02 0.43
N GLU A 131 -12.56 9.10 -0.15
CA GLU A 131 -13.98 9.35 -0.42
C GLU A 131 -14.17 9.67 -1.91
N PRO A 132 -15.40 9.56 -2.44
CA PRO A 132 -15.68 9.82 -3.86
C PRO A 132 -15.11 11.16 -4.35
N ASP A 133 -15.19 12.19 -3.52
CA ASP A 133 -14.71 13.55 -3.82
C ASP A 133 -13.33 13.87 -3.20
N ALA A 134 -12.70 12.94 -2.47
CA ALA A 134 -11.46 13.18 -1.73
C ALA A 134 -10.51 11.96 -1.77
N GLY A 135 -9.63 11.94 -2.78
CA GLY A 135 -8.54 10.98 -2.92
C GLY A 135 -7.18 11.63 -2.63
N SER A 136 -6.63 12.33 -3.63
CA SER A 136 -5.35 13.05 -3.51
C SER A 136 -5.40 14.20 -2.51
N ASP A 137 -6.54 14.89 -2.42
CA ASP A 137 -6.80 15.90 -1.38
C ASP A 137 -7.46 15.25 -0.16
N VAL A 138 -6.68 14.48 0.59
CA VAL A 138 -7.15 13.82 1.81
C VAL A 138 -7.66 14.81 2.87
N ALA A 139 -7.30 16.10 2.78
CA ALA A 139 -7.77 17.10 3.71
C ALA A 139 -9.22 17.53 3.46
N ALA A 140 -9.76 17.28 2.26
CA ALA A 140 -11.12 17.66 1.88
C ALA A 140 -12.21 16.64 2.29
N MET A 141 -11.84 15.57 3.00
CA MET A 141 -12.75 14.50 3.37
C MET A 141 -13.95 14.99 4.22
N ARG A 142 -15.08 14.33 4.07
CA ARG A 142 -16.39 14.75 4.57
C ARG A 142 -17.03 13.77 5.55
N THR A 143 -16.65 12.49 5.58
CA THR A 143 -17.13 11.54 6.59
C THR A 143 -16.97 12.17 7.98
N ARG A 144 -18.06 12.25 8.73
CA ARG A 144 -18.11 12.91 10.04
C ARG A 144 -18.13 11.87 11.15
N ALA A 145 -17.48 12.19 12.26
CA ALA A 145 -17.60 11.46 13.52
C ALA A 145 -17.95 12.45 14.63
N VAL A 146 -19.10 12.25 15.27
CA VAL A 146 -19.60 13.12 16.35
C VAL A 146 -19.61 12.34 17.66
N TYR A 147 -19.02 12.91 18.71
CA TYR A 147 -18.97 12.27 20.02
C TYR A 147 -20.28 12.49 20.80
N ASP A 148 -20.89 11.39 21.23
CA ASP A 148 -22.05 11.33 22.12
C ASP A 148 -21.55 11.06 23.55
N ALA A 149 -21.29 12.15 24.28
CA ALA A 149 -20.74 12.08 25.64
C ALA A 149 -21.67 11.39 26.64
N ALA A 150 -22.98 11.33 26.38
CA ALA A 150 -23.95 10.68 27.27
C ALA A 150 -23.83 9.15 27.25
N LYS A 151 -23.30 8.59 26.15
CA LYS A 151 -23.16 7.15 25.93
C LYS A 151 -21.71 6.68 25.83
N ASP A 152 -20.76 7.61 25.85
CA ASP A 152 -19.36 7.36 25.49
C ASP A 152 -19.23 6.64 24.14
N GLU A 153 -19.89 7.19 23.11
CA GLU A 153 -19.91 6.64 21.75
C GLU A 153 -19.51 7.71 20.73
N TRP A 154 -19.03 7.26 19.57
CA TRP A 154 -18.91 8.07 18.36
C TRP A 154 -19.94 7.62 17.34
N VAL A 155 -20.61 8.59 16.71
CA VAL A 155 -21.54 8.37 15.60
C VAL A 155 -20.86 8.77 14.31
N LEU A 156 -20.64 7.81 13.41
CA LEU A 156 -19.97 7.99 12.13
C LEU A 156 -20.98 8.00 10.98
N ASN A 157 -20.87 9.00 10.10
CA ASN A 157 -21.72 9.16 8.93
C ASN A 157 -20.90 9.55 7.69
N GLY A 158 -21.12 8.85 6.58
CA GLY A 158 -20.50 9.16 5.28
C GLY A 158 -20.22 7.92 4.44
N THR A 159 -19.45 8.11 3.36
CA THR A 159 -19.11 7.02 2.43
C THR A 159 -17.62 7.06 2.12
N LYS A 160 -16.93 5.96 2.39
CA LYS A 160 -15.57 5.71 1.92
C LYS A 160 -15.62 4.95 0.61
N THR A 161 -14.59 5.11 -0.21
CA THR A 161 -14.48 4.48 -1.52
C THR A 161 -13.07 3.97 -1.77
N TRP A 162 -12.93 3.13 -2.80
CA TRP A 162 -11.66 2.47 -3.16
C TRP A 162 -11.01 1.68 -2.01
N ALA A 163 -11.80 1.23 -1.03
CA ALA A 163 -11.29 0.52 0.13
C ALA A 163 -10.98 -0.94 -0.25
N THR A 164 -9.69 -1.29 -0.26
CA THR A 164 -9.25 -2.69 -0.35
C THR A 164 -9.87 -3.47 0.81
N ASN A 165 -10.44 -4.64 0.51
CA ASN A 165 -11.22 -5.47 1.42
C ASN A 165 -12.49 -4.81 2.01
N GLY A 166 -12.87 -3.61 1.57
CA GLY A 166 -13.91 -2.79 2.23
C GLY A 166 -15.24 -3.50 2.47
N GLY A 167 -15.69 -4.35 1.55
CA GLY A 167 -16.95 -5.07 1.68
C GLY A 167 -16.89 -6.43 2.38
N ILE A 168 -15.69 -6.94 2.65
CA ILE A 168 -15.46 -8.29 3.19
C ILE A 168 -14.62 -8.28 4.48
N ALA A 169 -14.22 -7.10 4.94
CA ALA A 169 -13.38 -6.95 6.12
C ALA A 169 -14.15 -7.30 7.41
N ASN A 170 -13.45 -8.00 8.29
CA ASN A 170 -13.89 -8.25 9.66
C ASN A 170 -13.73 -7.01 10.54
N VAL A 171 -12.67 -6.22 10.30
CA VAL A 171 -12.41 -4.96 11.01
C VAL A 171 -12.12 -3.85 10.00
N HIS A 172 -12.74 -2.69 10.21
CA HIS A 172 -12.48 -1.49 9.41
C HIS A 172 -11.77 -0.43 10.23
N VAL A 173 -10.72 0.15 9.68
CA VAL A 173 -10.08 1.37 10.22
C VAL A 173 -10.56 2.54 9.39
N VAL A 174 -11.45 3.36 9.93
CA VAL A 174 -12.10 4.47 9.21
C VAL A 174 -11.51 5.80 9.65
N VAL A 175 -11.09 6.63 8.70
CA VAL A 175 -10.67 8.02 8.97
C VAL A 175 -11.87 8.95 8.82
N ALA A 176 -12.18 9.76 9.83
CA ALA A 176 -13.31 10.68 9.82
C ALA A 176 -12.93 12.05 10.41
N VAL A 177 -13.70 13.06 10.03
CA VAL A 177 -13.57 14.43 10.55
C VAL A 177 -14.35 14.56 11.85
N VAL A 178 -13.63 14.91 12.92
CA VAL A 178 -14.18 15.23 14.25
C VAL A 178 -14.23 16.73 14.52
N ASP A 179 -13.43 17.52 13.80
CA ASP A 179 -13.40 18.99 13.88
C ASP A 179 -13.17 19.59 12.48
N PRO A 180 -14.22 20.02 11.77
CA PRO A 180 -14.10 20.57 10.41
C PRO A 180 -13.24 21.84 10.32
N ASP A 181 -13.18 22.63 11.39
CA ASP A 181 -12.47 23.91 11.39
C ASP A 181 -10.96 23.75 11.58
N ALA A 182 -10.52 22.57 12.03
CA ALA A 182 -9.10 22.24 12.24
C ALA A 182 -8.40 21.67 10.99
N GLY A 183 -9.09 21.60 9.84
CA GLY A 183 -8.59 20.96 8.62
C GLY A 183 -8.11 19.52 8.89
N SER A 184 -6.99 19.10 8.27
CA SER A 184 -6.44 17.75 8.47
C SER A 184 -6.07 17.39 9.92
N LYS A 185 -5.92 18.38 10.82
CA LYS A 185 -5.71 18.12 12.26
C LYS A 185 -6.99 17.72 12.99
N GLY A 186 -8.14 18.03 12.41
CA GLY A 186 -9.46 17.61 12.85
C GLY A 186 -9.86 16.22 12.39
N HIS A 187 -8.97 15.43 11.80
CA HIS A 187 -9.24 14.06 11.38
C HIS A 187 -8.79 13.08 12.45
N ALA A 188 -9.58 12.05 12.70
CA ALA A 188 -9.26 10.95 13.61
C ALA A 188 -9.55 9.60 12.94
N SER A 189 -8.91 8.54 13.44
CA SER A 189 -9.13 7.17 12.96
C SER A 189 -9.90 6.37 13.99
N PHE A 190 -10.83 5.55 13.52
CA PHE A 190 -11.72 4.75 14.33
C PHE A 190 -11.63 3.29 13.92
N ILE A 191 -11.68 2.39 14.88
CA ILE A 191 -12.03 1.00 14.64
C ILE A 191 -13.54 0.91 14.50
N VAL A 192 -14.02 0.21 13.47
CA VAL A 192 -15.40 -0.24 13.37
C VAL A 192 -15.39 -1.78 13.45
N PRO A 193 -15.86 -2.35 14.58
CA PRO A 193 -15.88 -3.80 14.79
C PRO A 193 -16.83 -4.55 13.82
N PRO A 194 -16.67 -5.89 13.67
CA PRO A 194 -17.56 -6.68 12.83
C PRO A 194 -19.01 -6.60 13.32
N GLY A 195 -19.96 -6.57 12.37
CA GLY A 195 -21.38 -6.58 12.69
C GLY A 195 -21.93 -5.28 13.29
N THR A 196 -21.15 -4.19 13.31
CA THR A 196 -21.62 -2.88 13.80
C THR A 196 -22.81 -2.39 12.95
N PRO A 197 -23.99 -2.13 13.55
CA PRO A 197 -25.15 -1.62 12.81
C PRO A 197 -24.84 -0.32 12.08
N GLY A 198 -25.38 -0.16 10.86
CA GLY A 198 -25.15 1.01 10.01
C GLY A 198 -23.91 0.90 9.10
N LEU A 199 -23.03 -0.07 9.33
CA LEU A 199 -21.90 -0.35 8.45
C LEU A 199 -22.36 -1.30 7.32
N SER A 200 -22.15 -0.91 6.07
CA SER A 200 -22.47 -1.76 4.93
C SER A 200 -21.53 -1.58 3.75
N GLN A 201 -21.51 -2.58 2.85
CA GLN A 201 -20.81 -2.44 1.57
C GLN A 201 -21.68 -1.64 0.60
N GLY A 202 -21.08 -0.62 -0.04
CA GLY A 202 -21.66 0.03 -1.21
C GLY A 202 -21.30 -0.71 -2.51
N GLN A 203 -20.88 0.03 -3.54
CA GLN A 203 -20.46 -0.58 -4.80
C GLN A 203 -19.16 -1.40 -4.65
N LYS A 204 -19.17 -2.66 -5.09
CA LYS A 204 -17.95 -3.42 -5.42
C LYS A 204 -17.47 -2.99 -6.82
N PHE A 205 -16.20 -2.61 -6.93
CA PHE A 205 -15.64 -2.11 -8.20
C PHE A 205 -15.16 -3.24 -9.11
N LYS A 206 -15.56 -3.18 -10.39
CA LYS A 206 -14.91 -3.90 -11.49
C LYS A 206 -13.72 -3.07 -11.96
N LYS A 207 -12.52 -3.65 -11.92
CA LYS A 207 -11.26 -2.91 -12.10
C LYS A 207 -10.54 -3.36 -13.37
N HIS A 208 -9.65 -2.50 -13.86
CA HIS A 208 -8.79 -2.80 -15.01
C HIS A 208 -7.81 -3.96 -14.73
N GLY A 209 -7.13 -3.91 -13.59
CA GLY A 209 -6.21 -4.93 -13.08
C GLY A 209 -6.43 -5.18 -11.59
N ILE A 210 -5.55 -5.97 -10.98
CA ILE A 210 -5.61 -6.46 -9.60
C ILE A 210 -7.00 -7.01 -9.26
N ARG A 211 -7.58 -7.74 -10.23
CA ARG A 211 -9.00 -8.14 -10.24
C ARG A 211 -9.36 -9.13 -9.13
N ALA A 212 -8.41 -9.97 -8.71
CA ALA A 212 -8.56 -10.87 -7.58
C ALA A 212 -8.68 -10.14 -6.23
N SER A 213 -8.16 -8.91 -6.11
CA SER A 213 -8.28 -8.11 -4.89
C SER A 213 -9.67 -7.51 -4.75
N HIS A 214 -10.25 -7.61 -3.55
CA HIS A 214 -11.54 -6.97 -3.26
C HIS A 214 -11.38 -5.46 -3.11
N THR A 215 -12.23 -4.68 -3.77
CA THR A 215 -12.26 -3.22 -3.62
C THR A 215 -13.70 -2.75 -3.66
N ALA A 216 -14.13 -2.02 -2.64
CA ALA A 216 -15.51 -1.54 -2.56
C ALA A 216 -15.62 -0.20 -1.84
N GLU A 217 -16.81 0.38 -1.94
CA GLU A 217 -17.26 1.41 -1.03
C GLU A 217 -17.62 0.83 0.34
N VAL A 218 -17.45 1.66 1.37
CA VAL A 218 -17.86 1.39 2.75
C VAL A 218 -18.78 2.51 3.17
N VAL A 219 -20.04 2.18 3.40
CA VAL A 219 -21.12 3.11 3.77
C VAL A 219 -21.28 3.08 5.28
N LEU A 220 -21.36 4.26 5.89
CA LEU A 220 -21.52 4.49 7.31
C LEU A 220 -22.80 5.31 7.51
N GLU A 221 -23.86 4.66 8.00
CA GLU A 221 -25.15 5.28 8.30
C GLU A 221 -25.43 5.15 9.80
N ASP A 222 -25.25 6.24 10.53
CA ASP A 222 -25.39 6.28 11.99
C ASP A 222 -24.62 5.17 12.73
N VAL A 223 -23.42 4.86 12.23
CA VAL A 223 -22.54 3.84 12.80
C VAL A 223 -22.08 4.28 14.18
N ARG A 224 -22.49 3.53 15.20
CA ARG A 224 -22.11 3.79 16.60
C ARG A 224 -20.98 2.88 17.03
N VAL A 225 -19.88 3.49 17.48
CA VAL A 225 -18.75 2.77 18.07
C VAL A 225 -18.44 3.31 19.47
N PRO A 226 -18.07 2.46 20.45
CA PRO A 226 -17.68 2.92 21.77
C PRO A 226 -16.47 3.88 21.74
N GLY A 227 -16.31 4.70 22.79
CA GLY A 227 -15.20 5.65 22.92
C GLY A 227 -13.82 5.02 22.77
N HIS A 228 -13.64 3.79 23.25
CA HIS A 228 -12.38 3.02 23.12
C HIS A 228 -12.05 2.61 21.68
N CYS A 229 -12.96 2.76 20.72
CA CYS A 229 -12.69 2.52 19.31
C CYS A 229 -12.02 3.72 18.60
N LEU A 230 -11.91 4.89 19.25
CA LEU A 230 -11.07 5.99 18.78
C LEU A 230 -9.58 5.62 18.93
N LEU A 231 -8.87 5.46 17.82
CA LEU A 231 -7.46 5.08 17.85
C LEU A 231 -6.60 6.12 18.59
N GLY A 232 -5.85 5.64 19.59
CA GLY A 232 -4.98 6.48 20.43
C GLY A 232 -5.69 7.22 21.55
N GLY A 233 -7.01 7.07 21.69
CA GLY A 233 -7.80 7.57 22.81
C GLY A 233 -8.20 9.04 22.71
N LYS A 234 -9.20 9.41 23.51
CA LYS A 234 -9.81 10.74 23.51
C LYS A 234 -8.87 11.83 24.05
N GLU A 235 -8.08 11.54 25.07
CA GLU A 235 -7.13 12.49 25.66
C GLU A 235 -6.11 12.99 24.62
N LYS A 236 -5.48 12.06 23.88
CA LYS A 236 -4.53 12.37 22.81
C LYS A 236 -5.17 13.19 21.69
N LEU A 237 -6.43 12.90 21.36
CA LEU A 237 -7.20 13.67 20.38
C LEU A 237 -7.44 15.11 20.87
N ASP A 238 -7.97 15.26 22.08
CA ASP A 238 -8.32 16.54 22.68
C ASP A 238 -7.09 17.45 22.79
N GLU A 239 -5.96 16.91 23.25
CA GLU A 239 -4.70 17.66 23.29
C GLU A 239 -4.26 18.15 21.90
N ARG A 240 -4.38 17.27 20.88
CA ARG A 240 -4.00 17.63 19.50
C ARG A 240 -4.90 18.73 18.95
N LEU A 241 -6.20 18.66 19.20
CA LEU A 241 -7.16 19.68 18.78
C LEU A 241 -6.94 21.01 19.52
N ALA A 242 -6.70 20.97 20.84
CA ALA A 242 -6.37 22.15 21.63
C ALA A 242 -5.14 22.87 21.06
N ARG A 243 -4.04 22.14 20.81
CA ARG A 243 -2.82 22.68 20.18
C ARG A 243 -3.09 23.26 18.79
N ALA A 244 -3.96 22.64 17.99
CA ALA A 244 -4.31 23.14 16.66
C ALA A 244 -5.09 24.46 16.73
N ARG A 245 -6.08 24.54 17.64
CA ARG A 245 -6.88 25.74 17.87
C ARG A 245 -6.05 26.90 18.42
N GLU A 246 -5.12 26.64 19.34
CA GLU A 246 -4.19 27.66 19.84
C GLU A 246 -3.31 28.24 18.72
N ARG A 247 -2.77 27.40 17.83
CA ARG A 247 -1.98 27.86 16.69
C ARG A 247 -2.78 28.71 15.70
N ALA A 248 -4.05 28.33 15.47
CA ALA A 248 -4.94 29.12 14.63
C ALA A 248 -5.22 30.51 15.23
N LYS A 249 -5.41 30.59 16.56
CA LYS A 249 -5.61 31.86 17.29
C LYS A 249 -4.38 32.77 17.27
N GLN A 250 -3.18 32.22 17.22
CA GLN A 250 -1.91 32.96 17.17
C GLN A 250 -1.56 33.50 15.77
N GLY A 251 -2.51 33.54 14.83
CA GLY A 251 -2.28 34.03 13.46
C GLY A 251 -1.57 33.03 12.54
N GLY A 252 -1.35 31.79 12.99
CA GLY A 252 -0.82 30.69 12.18
C GLY A 252 -1.88 30.06 11.28
N GLY A 253 -2.60 30.87 10.51
CA GLY A 253 -3.61 30.41 9.56
C GLY A 253 -3.03 29.46 8.51
N VAL A 254 -3.89 28.63 7.92
CA VAL A 254 -3.56 27.69 6.85
C VAL A 254 -3.00 28.46 5.64
N GLY A 255 -1.67 28.63 5.59
CA GLY A 255 -0.97 29.36 4.52
C GLY A 255 -0.03 30.49 4.94
N ALA A 256 0.14 30.79 6.24
CA ALA A 256 1.17 31.73 6.67
C ALA A 256 2.59 31.17 6.39
N PRO A 257 3.53 31.98 5.87
CA PRO A 257 4.92 31.54 5.73
C PRO A 257 5.48 31.22 7.13
N PRO A 258 6.37 30.22 7.26
CA PRO A 258 7.00 29.94 8.54
C PRO A 258 7.73 31.20 9.01
N ALA A 259 7.59 31.55 10.29
CA ALA A 259 8.53 32.47 10.92
C ALA A 259 9.95 31.91 10.73
N GLU A 260 10.88 32.75 10.27
CA GLU A 260 12.28 32.38 10.05
C GLU A 260 12.84 31.62 11.26
N GLY A 261 13.37 30.41 11.03
CA GLY A 261 14.06 29.63 12.05
C GLY A 261 13.26 28.57 12.82
N ARG A 262 11.97 28.31 12.53
CA ARG A 262 11.23 27.18 13.16
C ARG A 262 10.87 26.08 12.15
N GLY A 263 11.52 24.93 12.27
CA GLY A 263 11.23 23.74 11.46
C GLY A 263 9.75 23.36 11.50
N ARG A 264 9.16 23.07 10.34
CA ARG A 264 7.77 22.60 10.22
C ARG A 264 7.58 21.34 11.06
N VAL A 265 6.65 21.37 11.99
CA VAL A 265 6.22 20.17 12.74
C VAL A 265 5.60 19.18 11.75
N LYS A 266 6.29 18.07 11.52
CA LYS A 266 5.87 16.96 10.64
C LYS A 266 4.45 16.52 11.01
N ASN A 267 3.55 16.45 10.02
CA ASN A 267 2.24 15.84 10.22
C ASN A 267 2.45 14.32 10.41
N ALA A 268 2.10 13.76 11.57
CA ALA A 268 2.35 12.35 11.89
C ALA A 268 1.86 11.40 10.78
N ALA A 269 0.65 11.64 10.25
CA ALA A 269 0.10 10.87 9.13
C ALA A 269 0.96 10.95 7.85
N MET A 270 1.57 12.10 7.52
CA MET A 270 2.44 12.24 6.35
C MET A 270 3.80 11.54 6.55
N ALA A 271 4.31 11.51 7.78
CA ALA A 271 5.53 10.76 8.10
C ALA A 271 5.30 9.25 7.99
N THR A 272 4.12 8.76 8.37
CA THR A 272 3.71 7.35 8.21
C THR A 272 3.62 6.95 6.73
N PHE A 273 3.14 7.83 5.84
CA PHE A 273 3.12 7.55 4.40
C PHE A 273 4.52 7.52 3.77
N GLU A 274 5.43 8.42 4.14
CA GLU A 274 6.81 8.39 3.62
C GLU A 274 7.55 7.09 3.97
N ALA A 275 7.34 6.54 5.16
CA ALA A 275 7.97 5.29 5.59
C ALA A 275 7.32 4.03 4.98
N SER A 276 6.06 4.10 4.53
CA SER A 276 5.32 2.95 3.97
C SER A 276 5.34 2.90 2.44
N ARG A 277 5.54 4.03 1.75
CA ARG A 277 5.68 4.12 0.29
C ARG A 277 6.70 3.15 -0.34
N PRO A 278 7.85 2.85 0.27
CA PRO A 278 8.79 1.86 -0.28
C PRO A 278 8.18 0.47 -0.47
N ALA A 279 7.23 0.06 0.39
CA ALA A 279 6.55 -1.23 0.25
C ALA A 279 5.78 -1.31 -1.08
N VAL A 280 5.09 -0.23 -1.47
CA VAL A 280 4.40 -0.14 -2.76
C VAL A 280 5.40 -0.14 -3.92
N GLY A 281 6.54 0.51 -3.75
CA GLY A 281 7.64 0.44 -4.72
C GLY A 281 8.12 -1.00 -4.94
N ALA A 282 8.26 -1.79 -3.88
CA ALA A 282 8.61 -3.21 -3.99
C ALA A 282 7.56 -4.05 -4.72
N MET A 283 6.26 -3.79 -4.49
CA MET A 283 5.17 -4.44 -5.25
C MET A 283 5.33 -4.21 -6.76
N ALA A 284 5.63 -2.96 -7.15
CA ALA A 284 5.85 -2.58 -8.53
C ALA A 284 7.12 -3.24 -9.12
N VAL A 285 8.21 -3.30 -8.34
CA VAL A 285 9.45 -4.01 -8.72
C VAL A 285 9.17 -5.50 -8.97
N GLY A 286 8.42 -6.17 -8.10
CA GLY A 286 8.07 -7.60 -8.26
C GLY A 286 7.31 -7.87 -9.56
N THR A 287 6.29 -7.05 -9.84
CA THR A 287 5.50 -7.14 -11.08
C THR A 287 6.36 -6.87 -12.32
N ALA A 288 7.23 -5.85 -12.27
CA ALA A 288 8.15 -5.52 -13.36
C ALA A 288 9.15 -6.65 -13.62
N ARG A 289 9.72 -7.22 -12.56
CA ARG A 289 10.65 -8.35 -12.61
C ARG A 289 10.02 -9.56 -13.27
N ALA A 290 8.80 -9.91 -12.86
CA ALA A 290 8.06 -11.03 -13.45
C ALA A 290 7.83 -10.85 -14.96
N ALA A 291 7.38 -9.67 -15.39
CA ALA A 291 7.17 -9.38 -16.81
C ALA A 291 8.46 -9.41 -17.63
N TYR A 292 9.55 -8.89 -17.06
CA TYR A 292 10.88 -8.94 -17.68
C TYR A 292 11.37 -10.37 -17.88
N GLU A 293 11.23 -11.25 -16.88
CA GLU A 293 11.68 -12.65 -16.98
C GLU A 293 10.92 -13.41 -18.07
N VAL A 294 9.58 -13.24 -18.13
CA VAL A 294 8.76 -13.83 -19.21
C VAL A 294 9.21 -13.32 -20.59
N ALA A 295 9.46 -12.01 -20.73
CA ALA A 295 9.94 -11.43 -21.98
C ALA A 295 11.34 -11.92 -22.37
N LEU A 296 12.25 -12.04 -21.41
CA LEU A 296 13.61 -12.52 -21.63
C LEU A 296 13.61 -13.97 -22.11
N ASP A 297 12.85 -14.84 -21.47
CA ASP A 297 12.79 -16.26 -21.83
C ASP A 297 12.08 -16.47 -23.18
N TYR A 298 11.01 -15.72 -23.45
CA TYR A 298 10.38 -15.71 -24.77
C TYR A 298 11.35 -15.24 -25.85
N ALA A 299 12.14 -14.20 -25.58
CA ALA A 299 13.07 -13.65 -26.56
C ALA A 299 14.20 -14.62 -26.95
N LYS A 300 14.65 -15.46 -26.00
CA LYS A 300 15.66 -16.50 -26.24
C LYS A 300 15.13 -17.68 -27.05
N THR A 301 13.83 -17.96 -26.97
CA THR A 301 13.23 -19.18 -27.53
C THR A 301 12.46 -18.93 -28.83
N ARG A 302 11.86 -17.74 -28.99
CA ARG A 302 11.12 -17.36 -30.20
C ARG A 302 12.09 -17.03 -31.33
N SER A 303 11.87 -17.63 -32.51
CA SER A 303 12.66 -17.35 -33.72
C SER A 303 11.89 -16.57 -34.79
N GLN A 304 12.53 -15.55 -35.35
CA GLN A 304 12.10 -14.82 -36.55
C GLN A 304 13.31 -14.47 -37.40
N PHE A 305 13.12 -14.38 -38.71
CA PHE A 305 14.22 -14.11 -39.66
C PHE A 305 15.40 -15.08 -39.49
N GLY A 306 15.12 -16.35 -39.16
CA GLY A 306 16.11 -17.43 -39.07
C GLY A 306 16.92 -17.50 -37.77
N ARG A 307 16.62 -16.68 -36.75
CA ARG A 307 17.35 -16.66 -35.46
C ARG A 307 16.44 -16.33 -34.28
N PRO A 308 16.86 -16.62 -33.03
CA PRO A 308 16.18 -16.13 -31.82
C PRO A 308 15.98 -14.61 -31.86
N ILE A 309 14.83 -14.13 -31.39
CA ILE A 309 14.53 -12.69 -31.49
C ILE A 309 15.44 -11.84 -30.60
N ILE A 310 16.02 -12.42 -29.54
CA ILE A 310 17.01 -11.76 -28.68
C ILE A 310 18.26 -11.31 -29.45
N ASP A 311 18.62 -11.96 -30.57
CA ASP A 311 19.77 -11.58 -31.41
C ASP A 311 19.53 -10.28 -32.20
N ASN A 312 18.30 -9.78 -32.23
CA ASN A 312 17.99 -8.49 -32.84
C ASN A 312 18.32 -7.39 -31.84
N GLN A 313 19.26 -6.50 -32.19
CA GLN A 313 19.74 -5.44 -31.30
C GLN A 313 18.61 -4.60 -30.67
N GLY A 314 17.51 -4.36 -31.40
CA GLY A 314 16.36 -3.62 -30.86
C GLY A 314 15.69 -4.33 -29.68
N VAL A 315 15.56 -5.65 -29.72
CA VAL A 315 15.02 -6.47 -28.61
C VAL A 315 16.04 -6.53 -27.47
N ALA A 316 17.32 -6.75 -27.80
CA ALA A 316 18.39 -6.79 -26.81
C ALA A 316 18.51 -5.47 -26.01
N PHE A 317 18.43 -4.33 -26.69
CA PHE A 317 18.46 -3.00 -26.04
C PHE A 317 17.24 -2.79 -25.14
N GLN A 318 16.04 -3.19 -25.57
CA GLN A 318 14.85 -3.11 -24.73
C GLN A 318 15.00 -3.94 -23.45
N LEU A 319 15.49 -5.18 -23.56
CA LEU A 319 15.73 -6.04 -22.39
C LEU A 319 16.80 -5.45 -21.46
N ALA A 320 17.88 -4.89 -22.00
CA ALA A 320 18.92 -4.21 -21.22
C ALA A 320 18.32 -3.02 -20.43
N ASP A 321 17.57 -2.15 -21.11
CA ASP A 321 16.91 -1.00 -20.49
C ASP A 321 15.90 -1.41 -19.40
N MET A 322 15.12 -2.47 -19.65
CA MET A 322 14.18 -3.01 -18.67
C MET A 322 14.91 -3.46 -17.41
N ARG A 323 15.97 -4.26 -17.55
CA ARG A 323 16.75 -4.76 -16.41
C ARG A 323 17.39 -3.63 -15.62
N THR A 324 18.00 -2.66 -16.29
CA THR A 324 18.63 -1.50 -15.64
C THR A 324 17.62 -0.67 -14.85
N GLN A 325 16.42 -0.44 -15.40
CA GLN A 325 15.38 0.32 -14.69
C GLN A 325 14.84 -0.43 -13.48
N ILE A 326 14.64 -1.75 -13.58
CA ILE A 326 14.18 -2.59 -12.45
C ILE A 326 15.22 -2.54 -11.33
N ASP A 327 16.50 -2.65 -11.66
CA ASP A 327 17.58 -2.62 -10.68
C ASP A 327 17.67 -1.25 -9.98
N ALA A 328 17.62 -0.16 -10.74
CA ALA A 328 17.57 1.19 -10.19
C ALA A 328 16.34 1.40 -9.28
N ALA A 329 15.17 0.89 -9.67
CA ALA A 329 13.96 0.95 -8.85
C ALA A 329 14.12 0.19 -7.53
N ARG A 330 14.67 -1.03 -7.57
CA ARG A 330 14.95 -1.83 -6.37
C ARG A 330 15.88 -1.10 -5.41
N LEU A 331 16.97 -0.51 -5.92
CA LEU A 331 17.92 0.23 -5.10
C LEU A 331 17.29 1.45 -4.41
N LEU A 332 16.42 2.19 -5.10
CA LEU A 332 15.70 3.31 -4.48
C LEU A 332 14.77 2.84 -3.35
N VAL A 333 14.06 1.72 -3.56
CA VAL A 333 13.19 1.10 -2.56
C VAL A 333 13.97 0.64 -1.33
N TRP A 334 15.06 -0.11 -1.55
CA TRP A 334 15.89 -0.63 -0.46
C TRP A 334 16.53 0.49 0.35
N ARG A 335 17.07 1.52 -0.32
CA ARG A 335 17.62 2.69 0.35
C ARG A 335 16.57 3.38 1.22
N ALA A 336 15.38 3.64 0.68
CA ALA A 336 14.33 4.33 1.44
C ALA A 336 13.84 3.51 2.64
N SER A 337 13.75 2.19 2.49
CA SER A 337 13.33 1.28 3.58
C SER A 337 14.38 1.17 4.69
N TRP A 338 15.65 1.04 4.32
CA TRP A 338 16.78 1.10 5.26
C TRP A 338 16.83 2.44 6.00
N MET A 339 16.62 3.55 5.29
CA MET A 339 16.56 4.87 5.93
C MET A 339 15.44 4.94 6.98
N ALA A 340 14.27 4.38 6.70
CA ALA A 340 13.17 4.32 7.65
C ALA A 340 13.54 3.48 8.89
N SER A 341 14.07 2.26 8.71
CA SER A 341 14.44 1.37 9.81
C SER A 341 15.59 1.93 10.66
N ALA A 342 16.55 2.59 10.04
CA ALA A 342 17.68 3.26 10.71
C ALA A 342 17.32 4.67 11.25
N ASN A 343 16.04 5.03 11.26
CA ASN A 343 15.53 6.34 11.70
C ASN A 343 16.31 7.52 11.10
N LYS A 344 16.75 7.37 9.84
CA LYS A 344 17.44 8.41 9.08
C LYS A 344 16.40 9.37 8.53
N PRO A 345 16.66 10.69 8.57
CA PRO A 345 15.73 11.65 8.00
C PRO A 345 15.67 11.48 6.49
N PHE A 346 14.45 11.46 5.94
CA PHE A 346 14.24 11.65 4.51
C PHE A 346 14.47 13.12 4.15
N THR A 347 15.60 13.42 3.52
CA THR A 347 15.99 14.80 3.15
C THR A 347 15.52 15.19 1.76
N ALA A 348 15.17 14.21 0.93
CA ALA A 348 14.69 14.42 -0.43
C ALA A 348 13.36 13.71 -0.72
N ALA A 349 12.64 13.27 0.32
CA ALA A 349 11.44 12.43 0.20
C ALA A 349 11.72 11.10 -0.52
N GLU A 350 12.73 10.39 -0.02
CA GLU A 350 13.24 9.15 -0.61
C GLU A 350 12.15 8.06 -0.68
N GLY A 351 11.20 8.07 0.25
CA GLY A 351 9.98 7.25 0.17
C GLY A 351 9.18 7.55 -1.11
N SER A 352 8.84 8.82 -1.35
CA SER A 352 8.16 9.26 -2.58
C SER A 352 8.98 8.96 -3.85
N MET A 353 10.30 9.18 -3.84
CA MET A 353 11.17 8.90 -4.98
C MET A 353 11.14 7.42 -5.35
N SER A 354 11.23 6.53 -4.36
CA SER A 354 11.20 5.08 -4.58
C SER A 354 9.91 4.62 -5.22
N LYS A 355 8.75 5.05 -4.67
CA LYS A 355 7.43 4.69 -5.18
C LYS A 355 7.20 5.25 -6.59
N LEU A 356 7.52 6.52 -6.82
CA LEU A 356 7.37 7.17 -8.11
C LEU A 356 8.12 6.39 -9.20
N TYR A 357 9.43 6.22 -9.02
CA TYR A 357 10.27 5.59 -10.03
C TYR A 357 9.87 4.13 -10.26
N ALA A 358 9.69 3.34 -9.20
CA ALA A 358 9.30 1.94 -9.32
C ALA A 358 7.94 1.75 -10.02
N SER A 359 6.96 2.59 -9.71
CA SER A 359 5.63 2.51 -10.34
C SER A 359 5.65 2.81 -11.84
N GLU A 360 6.40 3.82 -12.27
CA GLU A 360 6.54 4.17 -13.69
C GLU A 360 7.39 3.14 -14.44
N THR A 361 8.43 2.59 -13.80
CA THR A 361 9.20 1.45 -14.30
C THR A 361 8.30 0.24 -14.54
N ALA A 362 7.45 -0.14 -13.59
CA ALA A 362 6.56 -1.31 -13.76
C ALA A 362 5.62 -1.15 -14.95
N LYS A 363 5.01 0.03 -15.12
CA LYS A 363 4.14 0.31 -16.27
C LYS A 363 4.90 0.24 -17.61
N LYS A 364 6.11 0.78 -17.66
CA LYS A 364 6.95 0.77 -18.86
C LYS A 364 7.43 -0.65 -19.21
N VAL A 365 7.98 -1.37 -18.24
CA VAL A 365 8.52 -2.72 -18.40
C VAL A 365 7.43 -3.69 -18.84
N THR A 366 6.26 -3.66 -18.20
CA THR A 366 5.14 -4.55 -18.58
C THR A 366 4.63 -4.27 -20.00
N ALA A 367 4.56 -3.00 -20.41
CA ALA A 367 4.22 -2.65 -21.79
C ALA A 367 5.27 -3.15 -22.80
N GLN A 368 6.56 -3.02 -22.47
CA GLN A 368 7.66 -3.54 -23.31
C GLN A 368 7.64 -5.07 -23.38
N ALA A 369 7.27 -5.76 -22.29
CA ALA A 369 7.11 -7.21 -22.30
C ALA A 369 6.03 -7.66 -23.30
N ILE A 370 4.87 -7.00 -23.31
CA ILE A 370 3.83 -7.21 -24.34
C ILE A 370 4.42 -7.02 -25.75
N GLN A 371 5.15 -5.92 -25.96
CA GLN A 371 5.74 -5.60 -27.26
C GLN A 371 6.75 -6.66 -27.74
N ILE A 372 7.57 -7.20 -26.85
CA ILE A 372 8.56 -8.26 -27.15
C ILE A 372 7.85 -9.57 -27.52
N LEU A 373 6.77 -9.92 -26.82
CA LEU A 373 5.96 -11.09 -27.15
C LEU A 373 5.10 -10.90 -28.41
N GLY A 374 4.91 -9.66 -28.87
CA GLY A 374 4.12 -9.34 -30.06
C GLY A 374 2.65 -9.74 -29.88
N GLY A 375 2.06 -10.37 -30.91
CA GLY A 375 0.66 -10.81 -30.88
C GLY A 375 0.34 -11.70 -29.67
N ASN A 376 1.25 -12.61 -29.31
CA ASN A 376 1.11 -13.49 -28.14
C ASN A 376 0.98 -12.69 -26.83
N GLY A 377 1.74 -11.60 -26.70
CA GLY A 377 1.71 -10.72 -25.53
C GLY A 377 0.40 -9.95 -25.37
N TYR A 378 -0.43 -9.91 -26.41
CA TYR A 378 -1.75 -9.27 -26.38
C TYR A 378 -2.90 -10.29 -26.11
N THR A 379 -2.57 -11.56 -25.98
CA THR A 379 -3.52 -12.64 -25.67
C THR A 379 -3.46 -13.03 -24.21
N ARG A 380 -4.57 -13.59 -23.69
CA ARG A 380 -4.65 -14.12 -22.32
C ARG A 380 -3.93 -15.47 -22.13
N GLU A 381 -3.34 -16.03 -23.19
CA GLU A 381 -2.50 -17.23 -23.10
C GLU A 381 -1.13 -16.93 -22.46
N TYR A 382 -0.71 -15.65 -22.48
CA TYR A 382 0.53 -15.18 -21.87
C TYR A 382 0.23 -14.20 -20.73
N PRO A 383 0.99 -14.23 -19.63
CA PRO A 383 0.65 -13.49 -18.42
C PRO A 383 0.96 -11.98 -18.52
N VAL A 384 1.74 -11.54 -19.51
CA VAL A 384 2.24 -10.16 -19.59
C VAL A 384 1.14 -9.12 -19.80
N GLU A 385 0.01 -9.50 -20.43
CA GLU A 385 -1.15 -8.61 -20.57
C GLU A 385 -1.75 -8.28 -19.20
N ARG A 386 -1.92 -9.30 -18.35
CA ARG A 386 -2.44 -9.14 -16.99
C ARG A 386 -1.49 -8.31 -16.15
N MET A 387 -0.20 -8.62 -16.18
CA MET A 387 0.83 -7.86 -15.46
C MET A 387 0.80 -6.37 -15.85
N HIS A 388 0.52 -6.06 -17.12
CA HIS A 388 0.39 -4.67 -17.56
C HIS A 388 -0.87 -3.99 -17.02
N ARG A 389 -2.02 -4.67 -17.07
CA ARG A 389 -3.26 -4.17 -16.44
C ARG A 389 -3.07 -3.89 -14.96
N ASP A 390 -2.40 -4.80 -14.27
CA ASP A 390 -2.10 -4.70 -12.85
C ASP A 390 -1.16 -3.54 -12.56
N ALA A 391 -0.07 -3.39 -13.33
CA ALA A 391 0.93 -2.35 -13.12
C ALA A 391 0.39 -0.92 -13.22
N ALA A 392 -0.75 -0.71 -13.89
CA ALA A 392 -1.38 0.60 -14.01
C ALA A 392 -1.72 1.21 -12.63
N ILE A 393 -2.12 0.38 -11.65
CA ILE A 393 -2.56 0.86 -10.34
C ILE A 393 -1.44 1.55 -9.54
N TYR A 394 -0.19 1.13 -9.75
CA TYR A 394 0.95 1.64 -8.98
C TYR A 394 1.19 3.13 -9.19
N THR A 395 0.74 3.71 -10.32
CA THR A 395 0.85 5.15 -10.59
C THR A 395 -0.31 5.96 -10.00
N ILE A 396 -1.31 5.30 -9.40
CA ILE A 396 -2.58 5.89 -8.96
C ILE A 396 -2.73 5.80 -7.44
N PHE A 397 -2.78 4.59 -6.88
CA PHE A 397 -3.04 4.39 -5.45
C PHE A 397 -1.83 4.78 -4.58
N GLU A 398 -2.04 4.90 -3.26
CA GLU A 398 -0.98 5.29 -2.30
C GLU A 398 -0.27 6.60 -2.70
N GLY A 399 -1.06 7.53 -3.26
CA GLY A 399 -0.63 8.80 -3.84
C GLY A 399 -0.19 8.67 -5.30
N THR A 400 -0.86 9.39 -6.19
CA THR A 400 -0.55 9.39 -7.63
C THR A 400 0.89 9.82 -7.90
N SER A 401 1.40 9.52 -9.10
CA SER A 401 2.74 9.99 -9.51
C SER A 401 2.90 11.51 -9.34
N GLU A 402 1.87 12.30 -9.61
CA GLU A 402 1.86 13.77 -9.43
C GLU A 402 1.95 14.14 -7.95
N ILE A 403 1.26 13.41 -7.07
CA ILE A 403 1.36 13.62 -5.62
C ILE A 403 2.76 13.26 -5.11
N GLN A 404 3.40 12.21 -5.63
CA GLN A 404 4.79 11.91 -5.27
C GLN A 404 5.73 13.04 -5.72
N ARG A 405 5.57 13.53 -6.96
CA ARG A 405 6.31 14.70 -7.47
C ARG A 405 6.11 15.93 -6.60
N LEU A 406 4.87 16.20 -6.17
CA LEU A 406 4.55 17.33 -5.29
C LEU A 406 5.24 17.21 -3.93
N VAL A 407 5.28 16.02 -3.33
CA VAL A 407 5.99 15.77 -2.06
C VAL A 407 7.49 15.96 -2.21
N ILE A 408 8.08 15.44 -3.29
CA ILE A 408 9.51 15.61 -3.61
C ILE A 408 9.82 17.11 -3.79
N ALA A 409 9.05 17.81 -4.62
CA ALA A 409 9.26 19.23 -4.92
C ALA A 409 9.13 20.11 -3.66
N ARG A 410 8.14 19.85 -2.80
CA ARG A 410 7.98 20.55 -1.52
C ARG A 410 9.15 20.30 -0.56
N THR A 411 9.67 19.07 -0.54
CA THR A 411 10.80 18.70 0.31
C THR A 411 12.08 19.37 -0.16
N LEU A 412 12.37 19.33 -1.46
CA LEU A 412 13.57 19.94 -2.05
C LEU A 412 13.59 21.47 -1.94
N SER A 413 12.44 22.11 -2.17
CA SER A 413 12.34 23.58 -2.17
C SER A 413 12.10 24.18 -0.78
N GLY A 414 11.54 23.41 0.16
CA GLY A 414 10.98 23.92 1.41
C GLY A 414 9.71 24.78 1.22
N MET A 415 9.24 24.99 -0.01
CA MET A 415 8.17 25.93 -0.34
C MET A 415 6.78 25.27 -0.30
N PRO A 416 5.72 26.04 0.02
CA PRO A 416 4.34 25.58 -0.11
C PRO A 416 3.92 25.56 -1.58
N ILE A 417 4.31 24.53 -2.32
CA ILE A 417 3.86 24.29 -3.71
C ILE A 417 2.44 23.74 -3.66
N ARG A 418 1.51 24.23 -4.49
CA ARG A 418 0.13 23.73 -4.57
C ARG A 418 -0.10 23.04 -5.89
#